data_AF-A0A3D1QRI2-F1
#
_entry.id   AF-A0A3D1QRI2-F1
#
_cell.length_a   1.000
_cell.length_b   1.000
_cell.length_c   1.000
_cell.angle_alpha   90.00
_cell.angle_beta   90.00
_cell.angle_gamma   90.00
#
_symmetry.space_group_name_H-M   'P 1'
#
loop_
_entity.id
_entity.type
_entity.pdbx_description
1 polymer ?
#
loop_
_entity_poly.entity_id
_entity_poly.type
_entity_poly.pdbx_seq_one_letter_code
_entity_poly.pdbx_strand_id
1 'polypeptide(L)'
;MTNTGWEYREQLGGEARGLTVLAYLAARYRHASEQAWSERIARGEVLVDGELATGEQALRPGQLLCWRRPPWTEPEVPLHFETLYEDDDLLVVNKPKGMVV
;
A
#
# COMPACT_ATOMS: atom_id res chain seq x y z
N MET A 1 19.22 -12.05 -8.62
CA MET A 1 18.94 -12.03 -7.17
C MET A 1 17.45 -11.77 -7.02
N THR A 2 16.70 -12.71 -6.44
CA THR A 2 15.24 -12.62 -6.34
C THR A 2 14.91 -11.67 -5.20
N ASN A 3 14.41 -10.48 -5.51
CA ASN A 3 13.95 -9.54 -4.50
C ASN A 3 12.77 -10.21 -3.77
N THR A 4 12.99 -10.66 -2.53
CA THR A 4 11.95 -11.23 -1.65
C THR A 4 10.86 -10.19 -1.52
N GLY A 5 9.68 -10.45 -2.11
CA GLY A 5 8.59 -9.48 -2.23
C GLY A 5 8.38 -8.67 -0.95
N TRP A 6 8.21 -7.36 -1.10
CA TRP A 6 8.05 -6.44 0.02
C TRP A 6 6.60 -6.48 0.51
N GLU A 7 6.43 -6.64 1.81
CA GLU A 7 5.12 -6.58 2.46
C GLU A 7 5.01 -5.28 3.27
N TYR A 8 4.15 -4.39 2.79
CA TYR A 8 3.85 -3.13 3.47
C TYR A 8 2.70 -3.36 4.43
N ARG A 9 2.93 -3.16 5.73
CA ARG A 9 1.91 -3.28 6.78
C ARG A 9 1.69 -1.94 7.46
N GLU A 10 0.44 -1.50 7.57
CA GLU A 10 0.09 -0.29 8.30
C GLU A 10 -1.21 -0.49 9.10
N GLN A 11 -1.24 0.03 10.31
CA GLN A 11 -2.47 0.12 11.06
C GLN A 11 -3.22 1.39 10.64
N LEU A 12 -4.47 1.21 10.22
CA LEU A 12 -5.28 2.29 9.66
C LEU A 12 -5.66 3.31 10.73
N GLY A 13 -5.35 4.58 10.47
CA GLY A 13 -5.71 5.69 11.33
C GLY A 13 -7.12 6.24 11.09
N GLY A 14 -7.40 7.41 11.66
CA GLY A 14 -8.70 8.08 11.51
C GLY A 14 -9.00 8.51 10.07
N GLU A 15 -7.95 8.76 9.30
CA GLU A 15 -7.98 9.12 7.87
C GLU A 15 -8.58 8.03 6.98
N ALA A 16 -8.52 6.76 7.40
CA ALA A 16 -9.09 5.65 6.65
C ALA A 16 -10.61 5.53 6.83
N ARG A 17 -11.19 6.20 7.84
CA ARG A 17 -12.61 6.03 8.18
C ARG A 17 -13.50 6.41 7.01
N GLY A 18 -14.31 5.45 6.56
CA GLY A 18 -15.32 5.67 5.53
C GLY A 18 -14.74 5.79 4.12
N LEU A 19 -13.42 5.68 3.96
CA LEU A 19 -12.81 5.46 2.65
C LEU A 19 -12.92 3.99 2.28
N THR A 20 -13.00 3.72 0.98
CA THR A 20 -12.83 2.36 0.48
C THR A 20 -11.34 1.99 0.44
N VAL A 21 -11.03 0.70 0.41
CA VAL A 21 -9.65 0.21 0.23
C VAL A 21 -9.00 0.87 -0.99
N LEU A 22 -9.74 0.92 -2.10
CA LEU A 22 -9.26 1.50 -3.35
C LEU A 22 -8.96 3.00 -3.22
N ALA A 23 -9.90 3.77 -2.66
CA ALA A 23 -9.75 5.21 -2.48
C ALA A 23 -8.59 5.54 -1.51
N TYR A 24 -8.45 4.75 -0.43
CA TYR A 24 -7.36 4.89 0.52
C TYR A 24 -6.00 4.65 -0.14
N LEU A 25 -5.86 3.55 -0.89
CA LEU A 25 -4.61 3.21 -1.57
C LEU A 25 -4.23 4.22 -2.66
N ALA A 26 -5.19 4.64 -3.48
CA ALA A 26 -4.96 5.65 -4.52
C ALA A 26 -4.53 7.01 -3.93
N ALA A 27 -5.14 7.42 -2.80
CA ALA A 27 -4.77 8.66 -2.12
C ALA A 27 -3.40 8.57 -1.42
N ARG A 28 -3.10 7.42 -0.78
CA ARG A 28 -1.89 7.20 0.02
C ARG A 28 -0.65 6.94 -0.83
N TYR A 29 -0.82 6.23 -1.94
CA TYR A 29 0.24 5.78 -2.84
C TYR A 29 0.04 6.35 -4.24
N ARG A 30 0.35 7.65 -4.38
CA ARG A 30 0.17 8.44 -5.62
C ARG A 30 1.05 8.00 -6.80
N HIS A 31 1.93 7.02 -6.60
CA HIS A 31 2.77 6.45 -7.67
C HIS A 31 2.00 5.44 -8.56
N ALA A 32 0.81 5.02 -8.16
CA ALA A 32 -0.04 4.12 -8.92
C ALA A 32 -1.45 4.70 -9.06
N SER A 33 -2.05 4.50 -10.24
CA SER A 33 -3.43 4.93 -10.50
C SER A 33 -4.43 4.08 -9.72
N GLU A 34 -5.65 4.59 -9.57
CA GLU A 34 -6.76 3.83 -8.99
C GLU A 34 -6.99 2.51 -9.74
N GLN A 35 -6.94 2.51 -11.07
CA GLN A 35 -7.08 1.28 -11.86
C GLN A 35 -5.98 0.26 -11.56
N ALA A 36 -4.72 0.70 -11.41
CA ALA A 36 -3.63 -0.19 -11.04
C ALA A 36 -3.84 -0.80 -9.64
N TRP A 37 -4.36 -0.02 -8.68
CA TRP A 37 -4.73 -0.53 -7.36
C TRP A 37 -5.90 -1.51 -7.43
N SER A 38 -6.92 -1.23 -8.23
CA SER A 38 -8.06 -2.14 -8.44
C SER A 38 -7.60 -3.50 -8.97
N GLU A 39 -6.65 -3.52 -9.91
CA GLU A 39 -6.08 -4.77 -10.42
C GLU A 39 -5.30 -5.55 -9.36
N ARG A 40 -4.48 -4.86 -8.55
CA ARG A 40 -3.73 -5.49 -7.45
C ARG A 40 -4.66 -6.09 -6.40
N ILE A 41 -5.73 -5.38 -6.06
CA ILE A 41 -6.77 -5.87 -5.16
C ILE A 41 -7.43 -7.12 -5.75
N ALA A 42 -7.80 -7.09 -7.04
CA ALA A 42 -8.38 -8.25 -7.73
C ALA A 42 -7.43 -9.46 -7.80
N ARG A 43 -6.11 -9.23 -7.80
CA ARG A 43 -5.08 -10.26 -7.71
C ARG A 43 -4.85 -10.79 -6.28
N GLY A 44 -5.54 -10.23 -5.28
CA GLY A 44 -5.39 -10.62 -3.88
C GLY A 44 -4.07 -10.17 -3.24
N GLU A 45 -3.44 -9.14 -3.80
CA GLU A 45 -2.20 -8.56 -3.27
C GLU A 45 -2.46 -7.68 -2.04
N VAL A 46 -3.71 -7.33 -1.76
CA VAL A 46 -4.11 -6.47 -0.64
C VAL A 46 -4.95 -7.25 0.34
N LEU A 47 -4.60 -7.14 1.62
CA LEU A 47 -5.28 -7.74 2.74
C LEU A 47 -5.71 -6.67 3.73
N VAL A 48 -6.87 -6.88 4.37
CA VAL A 48 -7.33 -6.11 5.52
C VAL A 48 -7.62 -7.11 6.64
N ASP A 49 -6.97 -6.93 7.79
CA ASP A 49 -7.04 -7.84 8.94
C ASP A 49 -6.66 -9.31 8.60
N GLY A 50 -5.85 -9.50 7.55
CA GLY A 50 -5.43 -10.82 7.07
C GLY A 50 -6.37 -11.46 6.05
N GLU A 51 -7.49 -10.83 5.72
CA GLU A 51 -8.43 -11.29 4.69
C GLU A 51 -8.25 -10.53 3.37
N LEU A 52 -8.58 -11.17 2.24
CA LEU A 52 -8.54 -10.54 0.92
C LEU A 52 -9.44 -9.30 0.90
N ALA A 53 -8.82 -8.15 0.63
CA ALA A 53 -9.55 -6.90 0.54
C ALA A 53 -10.35 -6.82 -0.76
N THR A 54 -11.49 -6.13 -0.74
CA THR A 54 -12.18 -5.71 -1.96
C THR A 54 -12.04 -4.21 -2.15
N GLY A 55 -12.07 -3.74 -3.40
CA GLY A 55 -11.84 -2.33 -3.70
C GLY A 55 -12.87 -1.40 -3.06
N GLU A 56 -14.10 -1.88 -2.95
CA GLU A 56 -15.26 -1.15 -2.41
C GLU A 56 -15.43 -1.32 -0.89
N GLN A 57 -14.68 -2.23 -0.26
CA GLN A 57 -14.76 -2.43 1.19
C GLN A 57 -14.41 -1.14 1.94
N ALA A 58 -15.31 -0.71 2.81
CA ALA A 58 -15.09 0.44 3.68
C ALA A 58 -14.07 0.09 4.78
N LEU A 59 -13.05 0.94 4.91
CA LEU A 59 -12.03 0.83 5.93
C LEU A 59 -12.47 1.44 7.26
N ARG A 60 -11.98 0.84 8.35
CA ARG A 60 -12.20 1.27 9.72
C ARG A 60 -10.86 1.54 10.40
N PRO A 61 -10.77 2.60 11.22
CA PRO A 61 -9.59 2.83 12.05
C PRO A 61 -9.31 1.62 12.96
N GLY A 62 -8.03 1.29 13.13
CA GLY A 62 -7.55 0.18 13.93
C GLY A 62 -7.34 -1.12 13.15
N GLN A 63 -7.89 -1.25 11.94
CA GLN A 63 -7.66 -2.41 11.06
C GLN A 63 -6.22 -2.42 10.53
N LEU A 64 -5.69 -3.60 10.25
CA LEU A 64 -4.37 -3.80 9.68
C LEU A 64 -4.48 -3.95 8.15
N LEU A 65 -4.01 -2.96 7.41
CA LEU A 65 -3.87 -3.07 5.95
C LEU A 65 -2.49 -3.65 5.64
N CYS A 66 -2.48 -4.66 4.77
CA CYS A 66 -1.27 -5.31 4.30
C CYS A 66 -1.27 -5.39 2.78
N TRP A 67 -0.27 -4.81 2.13
CA TRP A 67 -0.06 -4.93 0.69
C TRP A 67 1.21 -5.74 0.42
N ARG A 68 1.04 -6.86 -0.28
CA ARG A 68 2.10 -7.77 -0.71
C ARG A 68 2.44 -7.45 -2.15
N ARG A 69 3.55 -6.76 -2.37
CA ARG A 69 4.06 -6.57 -3.73
C ARG A 69 4.68 -7.90 -4.19
N PRO A 70 4.18 -8.55 -5.25
CA PRO A 70 4.83 -9.74 -5.77
C PRO A 70 6.24 -9.40 -6.29
N PRO A 71 7.18 -10.35 -6.24
CA PRO A 71 8.51 -10.16 -6.83
C PRO A 71 8.34 -9.82 -8.31
N TRP A 72 8.81 -8.64 -8.70
CA TRP A 72 8.75 -8.17 -10.08
C TRP A 72 10.13 -8.36 -10.73
N THR A 73 10.14 -8.90 -11.95
CA THR A 73 11.32 -8.92 -12.83
C THR A 73 11.35 -7.60 -13.59
N GLU A 74 12.38 -6.79 -13.34
CA GLU A 74 12.67 -5.52 -13.99
C GLU A 74 12.78 -5.67 -15.52
N PRO A 75 11.85 -5.10 -16.33
CA PRO A 75 12.12 -4.93 -17.75
C PRO A 75 13.09 -3.75 -17.93
N GLU A 76 14.07 -3.90 -18.83
CA GLU A 76 15.02 -2.87 -19.22
C GLU A 76 14.26 -1.59 -19.66
N VAL A 77 14.24 -0.56 -18.81
CA VAL A 77 13.44 0.66 -19.03
C VAL A 77 14.23 1.73 -19.80
N PRO A 78 13.65 2.36 -20.84
CA PRO A 78 14.14 3.62 -21.36
C PRO A 78 13.74 4.78 -20.43
N LEU A 79 14.70 5.22 -19.61
CA LEU A 79 15.02 6.58 -19.16
C LEU A 79 13.96 7.57 -18.64
N HIS A 80 12.70 7.21 -18.39
CA HIS A 80 11.83 8.03 -17.54
C HIS A 80 11.03 7.14 -16.59
N PHE A 81 11.01 7.55 -15.31
CA PHE A 81 10.41 6.90 -14.14
C PHE A 81 11.23 5.75 -13.51
N GLU A 82 12.35 6.05 -12.87
CA GLU A 82 12.85 5.13 -11.84
C GLU A 82 13.70 5.85 -10.78
N THR A 83 13.01 6.34 -9.77
CA THR A 83 13.55 6.20 -8.42
C THR A 83 12.52 5.38 -7.68
N LEU A 84 12.53 4.07 -7.96
CA LEU A 84 12.05 3.08 -7.01
C LEU A 84 12.98 3.22 -5.81
N TYR A 85 12.52 3.96 -4.81
CA TYR A 85 13.27 4.27 -3.60
C TYR A 85 14.00 3.02 -3.09
N GLU A 86 15.32 3.05 -3.23
CA GLU A 86 16.29 2.16 -2.61
C GLU A 86 16.80 2.94 -1.40
N ASP A 87 16.40 2.53 -0.20
CA ASP A 87 17.13 2.86 1.02
C ASP A 87 16.77 1.84 2.12
N ASP A 88 17.77 1.54 2.94
CA ASP A 88 17.77 0.68 4.13
C ASP A 88 16.91 1.25 5.28
N ASP A 89 15.73 1.79 4.98
CA ASP A 89 14.89 2.48 5.95
C ASP A 89 13.92 1.50 6.63
N LEU A 90 14.36 1.04 7.79
CA LEU A 90 13.53 0.56 8.89
C LEU A 90 12.24 1.41 8.98
N LEU A 91 11.13 0.93 8.41
CA LEU A 91 9.83 1.59 8.50
C LEU A 91 9.31 1.40 9.94
N VAL A 92 9.77 2.24 10.86
CA VAL A 92 9.16 2.40 12.17
C VAL A 92 7.83 3.10 11.95
N VAL A 93 6.78 2.31 11.77
CA VAL A 93 5.40 2.79 11.75
C VAL A 93 5.01 3.17 13.17
N ASN A 94 5.36 4.40 13.57
CA ASN A 94 4.82 5.01 14.78
C ASN A 94 3.87 6.13 14.40
N LYS A 95 2.56 5.90 14.57
CA LYS A 95 1.61 6.98 14.76
C LYS A 95 0.58 6.60 15.82
N PRO A 96 0.75 7.08 17.06
CA PRO A 96 -0.36 7.64 17.79
C PRO A 96 -0.27 9.17 17.78
N LYS A 97 -1.46 9.74 17.96
CA LYS A 97 -1.89 11.10 17.64
C LYS A 97 -1.00 12.25 18.13
N GLY A 98 -0.94 13.26 17.25
CA GLY A 98 -1.08 14.67 17.59
C GLY A 98 0.20 15.39 17.99
N MET A 99 0.64 16.34 17.15
CA MET A 99 1.03 17.68 17.62
C MET A 99 1.30 18.60 16.43
N VAL A 100 0.76 19.81 16.57
CA VAL A 100 1.05 21.01 15.79
C VAL A 100 2.43 21.51 16.18
N VAL A 101 3.17 22.06 15.23
CA VAL A 101 3.88 23.34 15.35
C VAL A 101 3.89 24.01 13.99
#